data_AF-A0A1F9H6C0-F1
#
_entry.id   AF-A0A1F9H6C0-F1
#
_cell.length_a   1.000
_cell.length_b   1.000
_cell.length_c   1.000
_cell.angle_alpha   90.00
_cell.angle_beta   90.00
_cell.angle_gamma   90.00
#
_symmetry.space_group_name_H-M   'P 1'
#
loop_
_entity.id
_entity.type
_entity.pdbx_description
1 polymer ?
#
loop_
_entity_poly.entity_id
_entity_poly.type
_entity_poly.pdbx_seq_one_letter_code
_entity_poly.pdbx_strand_id
1 'polypeptide(L)'
;MAAEQKQQLKISSFKIVMLVATIIGVAIAGYMMWVALEHNPQGEYCAYIDSNNCKLQWLSLFRVGLFSFAPTFLVITVLGFVLTKVIGFFYSQK
;
A
#
# COMPACT_ATOMS: atom_id res chain seq x y z
N MET A 1 34.74 -2.52 9.48
CA MET A 1 34.64 -1.36 8.56
C MET A 1 33.89 -1.65 7.25
N ALA A 2 34.43 -2.39 6.27
CA ALA A 2 33.74 -2.58 4.97
C ALA A 2 32.45 -3.43 5.03
N ALA A 3 32.40 -4.46 5.90
CA ALA A 3 31.21 -5.29 6.08
C ALA A 3 30.05 -4.53 6.76
N GLU A 4 30.37 -3.67 7.72
CA GLU A 4 29.40 -2.85 8.45
C GLU A 4 28.73 -1.82 7.53
N GLN A 5 29.49 -1.19 6.62
CA GLN A 5 28.93 -0.26 5.63
C GLN A 5 27.97 -0.94 4.65
N LYS A 6 28.29 -2.15 4.15
CA LYS A 6 27.38 -2.92 3.27
C LYS A 6 26.08 -3.30 3.99
N GLN A 7 26.16 -3.66 5.26
CA GLN A 7 25.01 -4.01 6.07
C GLN A 7 24.10 -2.79 6.34
N GLN A 8 24.70 -1.63 6.66
CA GLN A 8 23.96 -0.37 6.83
C GLN A 8 23.24 0.06 5.55
N LEU A 9 23.89 -0.05 4.39
CA LEU A 9 23.27 0.27 3.09
C LEU A 9 22.06 -0.62 2.80
N LYS A 10 22.16 -1.92 3.07
CA LYS A 10 21.07 -2.89 2.86
C LYS A 10 19.87 -2.60 3.76
N ILE A 11 20.11 -2.21 5.01
CA ILE A 11 19.06 -1.79 5.96
C ILE A 11 18.39 -0.49 5.48
N SER A 12 19.17 0.46 4.98
CA SER A 12 18.66 1.72 4.43
C SER A 12 17.77 1.51 3.20
N SER A 13 18.23 0.73 2.21
CA SER A 13 17.44 0.39 1.02
C SER A 13 16.15 -0.35 1.36
N PHE A 14 16.20 -1.28 2.32
CA PHE A 14 15.00 -1.98 2.78
C PHE A 14 13.98 -1.02 3.40
N LYS A 15 14.42 -0.09 4.26
CA LYS A 15 13.55 0.93 4.85
C LYS A 15 12.89 1.81 3.79
N ILE A 16 13.65 2.22 2.76
CA ILE A 16 13.12 3.03 1.65
C ILE A 16 12.04 2.26 0.89
N VAL A 17 12.29 0.99 0.53
CA VAL A 17 11.30 0.15 -0.18
C VAL A 17 10.03 0.01 0.65
N MET A 18 10.14 -0.24 1.95
CA MET A 18 8.98 -0.35 2.84
C MET A 18 8.21 0.97 2.96
N LEU A 19 8.90 2.10 3.03
CA LEU A 19 8.28 3.42 3.07
C LEU A 19 7.51 3.73 1.78
N VAL A 20 8.14 3.50 0.62
CA VAL A 20 7.51 3.68 -0.69
C VAL A 20 6.30 2.77 -0.86
N ALA A 21 6.42 1.49 -0.51
CA ALA A 21 5.31 0.53 -0.55
C ALA A 21 4.15 0.97 0.35
N THR A 22 4.43 1.52 1.53
CA THR A 22 3.41 2.03 2.45
C THR A 22 2.69 3.24 1.86
N ILE A 23 3.43 4.22 1.32
CA ILE A 23 2.85 5.44 0.74
C ILE A 23 1.92 5.08 -0.43
N ILE A 24 2.40 4.25 -1.36
CA ILE A 24 1.61 3.87 -2.53
C ILE A 24 0.42 3.00 -2.12
N GLY A 25 0.60 2.08 -1.17
CA GLY A 25 -0.47 1.26 -0.63
C GLY A 25 -1.59 2.11 -0.01
N VAL A 26 -1.23 3.12 0.80
CA VAL A 26 -2.20 4.04 1.43
C VAL A 26 -2.93 4.87 0.37
N ALA A 27 -2.21 5.37 -0.65
CA ALA A 27 -2.82 6.14 -1.74
C ALA A 27 -3.86 5.31 -2.52
N ILE A 28 -3.51 4.06 -2.87
CA ILE A 28 -4.43 3.16 -3.58
C ILE A 28 -5.62 2.77 -2.70
N ALA A 29 -5.40 2.46 -1.42
CA ALA A 29 -6.49 2.16 -0.51
C ALA A 29 -7.47 3.34 -0.34
N GLY A 30 -6.95 4.55 -0.18
CA GLY A 30 -7.76 5.77 -0.12
C GLY A 30 -8.54 6.02 -1.40
N TYR A 31 -7.92 5.83 -2.56
CA TYR A 31 -8.60 5.94 -3.86
C TYR A 31 -9.73 4.91 -4.01
N MET A 32 -9.50 3.65 -3.64
CA MET A 32 -10.53 2.62 -3.72
C MET A 32 -11.69 2.85 -2.75
N MET A 33 -11.42 3.34 -1.54
CA MET A 33 -12.46 3.74 -0.59
C MET A 33 -13.27 4.92 -1.13
N TRP A 34 -12.62 5.90 -1.75
CA TRP A 34 -13.30 7.02 -2.40
C TRP A 34 -14.23 6.54 -3.53
N VAL A 35 -13.72 5.72 -4.45
CA VAL A 35 -14.49 5.13 -5.55
C VAL A 35 -15.68 4.34 -5.04
N ALA A 36 -15.49 3.55 -3.98
CA ALA A 36 -16.55 2.76 -3.35
C ALA A 36 -17.68 3.63 -2.78
N LEU A 37 -17.36 4.79 -2.21
CA LEU A 37 -18.36 5.74 -1.72
C LEU A 37 -19.08 6.46 -2.85
N GLU A 38 -18.37 6.85 -3.90
CA GLU A 38 -18.95 7.64 -4.99
C GLU A 38 -19.85 6.81 -5.91
N HIS A 39 -19.53 5.53 -6.13
CA HIS A 39 -20.34 4.63 -6.96
C HIS A 39 -21.41 3.87 -6.19
N ASN A 40 -21.40 3.91 -4.85
CA ASN A 40 -22.40 3.24 -4.03
C ASN A 40 -22.82 4.05 -2.78
N PRO A 41 -23.32 5.28 -2.95
CA PRO A 41 -23.57 6.22 -1.85
C PRO A 41 -24.70 5.80 -0.89
N GLN A 42 -25.60 4.89 -1.31
CA GLN A 42 -26.73 4.40 -0.51
C GLN A 42 -26.79 2.86 -0.38
N GLY A 43 -25.78 2.11 -0.86
CA GLY A 43 -25.79 0.62 -0.85
C GLY A 43 -25.00 -0.01 0.31
N GLU A 44 -24.12 -0.96 0.00
CA GLU A 44 -23.41 -1.85 0.96
C GLU A 44 -22.58 -1.14 2.05
N TYR A 45 -22.43 0.18 1.95
CA TYR A 45 -21.70 1.01 2.90
C TYR A 45 -22.62 1.85 3.78
N CYS A 46 -23.94 1.65 3.74
CA CYS A 46 -24.92 2.31 4.62
C CYS A 46 -25.48 1.35 5.67
N ALA A 47 -25.27 1.65 6.95
CA ALA A 47 -25.78 0.86 8.08
C ALA A 47 -27.25 1.12 8.37
N TYR A 48 -27.72 2.34 8.11
CA TYR A 48 -29.11 2.77 8.25
C TYR A 48 -29.44 3.72 7.10
N ILE A 49 -30.55 3.47 6.43
CA ILE A 49 -31.10 4.34 5.38
C ILE A 49 -32.33 4.99 5.99
N ASP A 50 -32.20 6.25 6.38
CA ASP A 50 -33.36 7.09 6.61
C ASP A 50 -33.48 8.08 5.45
N SER A 51 -34.68 8.56 5.17
CA SER A 51 -35.09 9.21 3.89
C SER A 51 -34.14 10.26 3.29
N ASN A 52 -33.20 10.83 4.07
CA ASN A 52 -32.12 11.71 3.59
C ASN A 52 -30.74 11.46 4.23
N ASN A 53 -30.55 10.45 5.08
CA ASN A 53 -29.31 10.25 5.83
C ASN A 53 -28.83 8.79 5.75
N CYS A 54 -27.66 8.59 5.13
CA CYS A 54 -26.91 7.34 5.21
C CYS A 54 -25.89 7.43 6.35
N LYS A 55 -26.00 6.51 7.32
CA LYS A 55 -24.92 6.32 8.30
C LYS A 55 -23.89 5.36 7.73
N LEU A 56 -22.67 5.85 7.46
CA LEU A 56 -21.60 5.03 6.91
C LEU A 56 -21.30 3.80 7.78
N GLN A 57 -21.28 2.62 7.16
CA GLN A 57 -20.80 1.38 7.73
C GLN A 57 -19.27 1.32 7.59
N TRP A 58 -18.59 1.99 8.52
CA TRP A 58 -17.13 2.09 8.54
C TRP A 58 -16.43 0.74 8.39
N LEU A 59 -16.94 -0.33 8.99
CA LEU A 59 -16.34 -1.67 8.89
C LEU A 59 -16.26 -2.17 7.43
N SER A 60 -17.31 -1.91 6.63
CA SER A 60 -17.37 -2.33 5.22
C SER A 60 -16.39 -1.51 4.38
N LEU A 61 -16.33 -0.19 4.62
CA LEU A 61 -15.39 0.69 3.94
C LEU A 61 -13.92 0.38 4.30
N PHE A 62 -13.64 0.12 5.58
CA PHE A 62 -12.32 -0.30 6.04
C PHE A 62 -11.91 -1.64 5.43
N ARG A 63 -12.86 -2.56 5.22
CA ARG A 63 -12.59 -3.82 4.52
C ARG A 63 -12.10 -3.56 3.11
N VAL A 64 -12.76 -2.68 2.34
CA VAL A 64 -12.30 -2.30 0.99
C VAL A 64 -10.89 -1.70 1.02
N GLY A 65 -10.64 -0.78 1.96
CA GLY A 65 -9.32 -0.19 2.16
C GLY A 65 -8.23 -1.23 2.44
N LEU A 66 -8.47 -2.15 3.37
CA LEU A 66 -7.52 -3.21 3.73
C LEU A 66 -7.29 -4.21 2.58
N PHE A 67 -8.36 -4.64 1.90
CA PHE A 67 -8.27 -5.53 0.75
C PHE A 67 -7.55 -4.89 -0.44
N SER A 68 -7.57 -3.56 -0.55
CA SER A 68 -6.82 -2.82 -1.57
C SER A 68 -5.38 -2.57 -1.14
N PHE A 69 -5.15 -2.27 0.14
CA PHE A 69 -3.83 -2.00 0.70
C PHE A 69 -2.91 -3.22 0.68
N ALA A 70 -3.36 -4.34 1.26
CA ALA A 70 -2.53 -5.52 1.48
C ALA A 70 -1.89 -6.11 0.19
N PRO A 71 -2.65 -6.35 -0.90
CA PRO A 71 -2.05 -6.85 -2.13
C PRO A 71 -1.13 -5.81 -2.78
N THR A 72 -1.53 -4.54 -2.78
CA THR A 72 -0.71 -3.44 -3.34
C THR A 72 0.64 -3.33 -2.64
N PHE A 73 0.62 -3.34 -1.30
CA PHE A 73 1.81 -3.29 -0.48
C PHE A 73 2.74 -4.47 -0.80
N LEU A 74 2.21 -5.70 -0.81
CA LEU A 74 2.99 -6.90 -1.13
C LEU A 74 3.64 -6.83 -2.52
N VAL A 75 2.88 -6.44 -3.54
CA VAL A 75 3.38 -6.33 -4.92
C VAL A 75 4.54 -5.34 -4.99
N ILE A 76 4.40 -4.16 -4.39
CA ILE A 76 5.42 -3.11 -4.45
C ILE A 76 6.66 -3.49 -3.64
N THR A 77 6.49 -4.13 -2.48
CA THR A 77 7.62 -4.62 -1.69
C THR A 77 8.41 -5.68 -2.45
N VAL A 78 7.73 -6.64 -3.10
CA VAL A 78 8.39 -7.67 -3.91
C VAL A 78 9.13 -7.05 -5.09
N LEU A 79 8.47 -6.17 -5.86
CA LEU A 79 9.09 -5.48 -6.98
C LEU A 79 10.30 -4.64 -6.55
N GLY A 80 10.18 -3.87 -5.47
CA GLY A 80 11.28 -3.07 -4.92
C GLY A 80 12.46 -3.91 -4.47
N PHE A 81 12.21 -5.08 -3.88
CA PHE A 81 13.27 -6.02 -3.51
C PHE A 81 13.99 -6.61 -4.73
N VAL A 82 13.24 -7.05 -5.74
CA VAL A 82 13.79 -7.57 -7.00
C VAL A 82 14.63 -6.50 -7.69
N LEU A 83 14.13 -5.27 -7.81
CA LEU A 83 14.86 -4.14 -8.39
C LEU A 83 16.16 -3.86 -7.66
N THR A 84 16.15 -3.87 -6.33
CA THR A 84 17.37 -3.66 -5.53
C THR A 84 18.42 -4.75 -5.80
N LYS A 85 17.99 -6.00 -6.00
CA LYS A 85 18.88 -7.13 -6.34
C LYS A 85 19.45 -7.00 -7.75
N VAL A 86 18.60 -6.67 -8.73
CA VAL A 86 19.00 -6.50 -10.13
C VAL A 86 19.99 -5.34 -10.28
N ILE A 87 19.70 -4.19 -9.69
CA ILE A 87 20.61 -3.02 -9.72
C ILE A 87 21.94 -3.37 -9.03
N GLY A 88 21.90 -4.04 -7.88
CA GLY A 88 23.11 -4.48 -7.19
C GLY A 88 23.96 -5.45 -8.01
N PHE A 89 23.33 -6.34 -8.80
CA PHE A 89 24.03 -7.23 -9.72
C PHE A 89 24.75 -6.46 -10.83
N PHE A 90 24.07 -5.51 -11.49
CA PHE A 90 24.68 -4.69 -12.53
C PHE A 90 25.79 -3.78 -12.01
N TYR A 91 25.66 -3.23 -10.80
CA TYR A 91 26.71 -2.43 -10.18
C TYR A 91 27.94 -3.25 -9.80
N SER A 92 27.79 -4.56 -9.53
CA SER A 92 28.91 -5.44 -9.21
C SER A 92 29.66 -5.96 -10.45
N GLN A 93 29.12 -5.75 -11.65
CA GLN A 93 29.69 -6.15 -12.93
C GLN A 93 30.50 -5.02 -13.61
N LYS A 94 30.44 -3.79 -13.06
CA LYS A 94 31.30 -2.66 -13.45
C LYS A 94 32.49 -2.56 -12.50
#